data_AF-A0A9P7EVW2-F1
#
_entry.id   AF-A0A9P7EVW2-F1
#
_cell.length_a   1.000
_cell.length_b   1.000
_cell.length_c   1.000
_cell.angle_alpha   90.00
_cell.angle_beta   90.00
_cell.angle_gamma   90.00
#
_symmetry.space_group_name_H-M   'P 1'
#
loop_
_entity.id
_entity.type
_entity.pdbx_description
1 polymer ?
#
loop_
_entity_poly.entity_id
_entity_poly.type
_entity_poly.pdbx_seq_one_letter_code
_entity_poly.pdbx_strand_id
1 'polypeptide(L)'
;IVFKSTPCFVFHDSCGFEAGGEEQFEKMKKFVSERTHANKLEERIHAIWYCIPRGDGSRLFQQSEEKFFLQCDTGCMPVVVVFTKFETLSSVTYGQIKKQLQGVSTEECSKRITQRIEELFTNTGVLNKLRKPENRARYKSYVRLENMNKPHTDCSTLLECTTLTLDNEELRLCLLLTQQSNLELCIKCAV
;
A
#
# COMPACT_ATOMS: atom_id res chain seq x y z
N ILE A 1 -7.58 -1.25 -15.22
CA ILE A 1 -8.95 -0.90 -14.76
C ILE A 1 -9.11 0.60 -14.92
N VAL A 2 -10.13 1.03 -15.67
CA VAL A 2 -10.49 2.45 -15.81
C VAL A 2 -11.92 2.57 -15.33
N PHE A 3 -12.16 3.44 -14.35
CA PHE A 3 -13.51 3.69 -13.85
C PHE A 3 -14.21 4.70 -14.75
N LYS A 4 -15.46 4.45 -15.13
CA LYS A 4 -16.24 5.38 -15.97
C LYS A 4 -16.43 6.75 -15.31
N SER A 5 -16.47 6.79 -13.98
CA SER A 5 -16.56 8.02 -13.18
C SER A 5 -15.25 8.81 -13.14
N THR A 6 -14.10 8.16 -13.38
CA THR A 6 -12.77 8.79 -13.41
C THR A 6 -11.94 8.26 -14.59
N PRO A 7 -12.28 8.64 -15.83
CA PRO A 7 -11.59 8.15 -17.02
C PRO A 7 -10.10 8.52 -17.03
N CYS A 8 -9.72 9.59 -16.33
CA CYS A 8 -8.33 10.04 -16.20
C CYS A 8 -7.53 9.26 -15.12
N PHE A 9 -8.17 8.38 -14.34
CA PHE A 9 -7.50 7.59 -13.31
C PHE A 9 -7.43 6.12 -13.71
N VAL A 10 -6.24 5.70 -14.12
CA VAL A 10 -5.98 4.37 -14.65
C VAL A 10 -5.24 3.54 -13.62
N PHE A 11 -5.85 2.42 -13.22
CA PHE A 11 -5.18 1.43 -12.39
C PHE A 11 -4.63 0.29 -13.25
N HIS A 12 -3.38 -0.08 -13.00
CA HIS A 12 -2.78 -1.27 -13.58
C HIS A 12 -2.63 -2.32 -12.49
N ASP A 13 -3.32 -3.45 -12.66
CA ASP A 13 -3.20 -4.60 -11.76
C ASP A 13 -2.14 -5.55 -12.30
N SER A 14 -1.14 -5.86 -11.47
CA SER A 14 -0.08 -6.81 -11.79
C SER A 14 -0.55 -8.27 -11.84
N CYS A 15 -1.76 -8.56 -11.33
CA CYS A 15 -2.33 -9.91 -11.18
C CYS A 15 -1.52 -10.84 -10.23
N GLY A 16 -0.54 -10.29 -9.50
CA GLY A 16 0.31 -11.04 -8.57
C GLY A 16 1.42 -11.85 -9.26
N PHE A 17 2.51 -12.11 -8.52
CA PHE A 17 3.69 -12.83 -9.02
C PHE A 17 4.36 -13.66 -7.90
N GLU A 18 3.56 -14.29 -7.03
CA GLU A 18 4.08 -15.09 -5.90
C GLU A 18 5.00 -16.24 -6.36
N ALA A 19 5.79 -16.76 -5.40
CA ALA A 19 7.04 -17.54 -5.49
C ALA A 19 7.11 -18.71 -6.51
N GLY A 20 7.02 -18.38 -7.80
CA GLY A 20 7.15 -19.32 -8.94
C GLY A 20 6.86 -18.68 -10.30
N GLY A 21 6.23 -17.50 -10.32
CA GLY A 21 5.92 -16.78 -11.55
C GLY A 21 7.04 -15.87 -12.07
N GLU A 22 8.19 -16.45 -12.44
CA GLU A 22 9.30 -15.65 -13.00
C GLU A 22 8.89 -14.87 -14.25
N GLU A 23 8.06 -15.47 -15.10
CA GLU A 23 7.50 -14.82 -16.28
C GLU A 23 6.61 -13.62 -15.90
N GLN A 24 5.77 -13.75 -14.87
CA GLN A 24 4.89 -12.69 -14.39
C GLN A 24 5.72 -11.54 -13.80
N PHE A 25 6.78 -11.86 -13.05
CA PHE A 25 7.70 -10.86 -12.54
C PHE A 25 8.39 -10.09 -13.68
N GLU A 26 8.92 -10.77 -14.69
CA GLU A 26 9.57 -10.11 -15.82
C GLU A 26 8.59 -9.27 -16.65
N LYS A 27 7.36 -9.73 -16.86
CA LYS A 27 6.29 -8.94 -17.49
C LYS A 27 5.99 -7.66 -16.69
N MET A 28 5.83 -7.77 -15.38
CA MET A 28 5.59 -6.63 -14.49
C MET A 28 6.77 -5.66 -14.51
N LYS A 29 8.01 -6.15 -14.39
CA LYS A 29 9.22 -5.34 -14.39
C LYS A 29 9.41 -4.61 -15.72
N LYS A 30 9.18 -5.29 -16.84
CA LYS A 30 9.19 -4.68 -18.17
C LYS A 30 8.13 -3.58 -18.28
N PHE A 31 6.91 -3.85 -17.84
CA PHE A 31 5.83 -2.86 -17.82
C PHE A 31 6.20 -1.63 -17.00
N VAL A 32 6.70 -1.80 -15.77
CA VAL A 32 7.12 -0.69 -14.91
C VAL A 32 8.24 0.11 -15.58
N SER A 33 9.23 -0.56 -16.17
CA SER A 33 10.33 0.11 -16.87
C SER A 33 9.84 0.94 -18.05
N GLU A 34 9.04 0.36 -18.95
CA GLU A 34 8.50 1.05 -20.13
C GLU A 34 7.65 2.26 -19.74
N ARG A 35 6.78 2.09 -18.72
CA ARG A 35 5.87 3.13 -18.27
C ARG A 35 6.57 4.23 -17.48
N THR A 36 7.61 3.92 -16.72
CA THR A 36 8.39 4.94 -16.00
C THR A 36 9.12 5.87 -16.99
N HIS A 37 9.54 5.34 -18.14
CA HIS A 37 10.33 6.06 -19.14
C HIS A 37 9.52 6.52 -20.35
N ALA A 38 8.18 6.38 -20.33
CA ALA A 38 7.34 6.81 -21.44
C ALA A 38 7.48 8.32 -21.69
N ASN A 39 7.41 8.75 -22.95
CA ASN A 39 7.54 10.18 -23.27
C ASN A 39 6.29 10.98 -22.92
N LYS A 40 5.10 10.39 -23.13
CA LYS A 40 3.82 11.04 -22.84
C LYS A 40 3.41 10.81 -21.39
N LEU A 41 2.94 11.87 -20.74
CA LEU A 41 2.52 11.83 -19.34
C LEU A 41 1.40 10.82 -19.07
N GLU A 42 0.43 10.72 -19.98
CA GLU A 42 -0.71 9.79 -19.90
C GLU A 42 -0.30 8.32 -20.06
N GLU A 43 0.87 8.07 -20.67
CA GLU A 43 1.43 6.73 -20.81
C GLU A 43 2.32 6.36 -19.63
N ARG A 44 2.62 7.28 -18.71
CA ARG A 44 3.45 7.02 -17.53
C ARG A 44 2.66 6.41 -16.40
N ILE A 45 3.32 5.55 -15.62
CA ILE A 45 2.88 5.29 -14.25
C ILE A 45 3.30 6.48 -13.38
N HIS A 46 2.43 6.93 -12.47
CA HIS A 46 2.69 8.10 -11.62
C HIS A 46 3.02 7.73 -10.16
N ALA A 47 2.55 6.58 -9.71
CA ALA A 47 2.83 6.00 -8.40
C ALA A 47 2.64 4.49 -8.47
N ILE A 48 3.31 3.76 -7.56
CA ILE A 48 3.17 2.32 -7.42
C ILE A 48 2.69 2.01 -6.00
N TRP A 49 1.62 1.24 -5.90
CA TRP A 49 1.18 0.65 -4.64
C TRP A 49 1.66 -0.80 -4.58
N TYR A 50 2.59 -1.08 -3.67
CA TYR A 50 3.11 -2.43 -3.48
C TYR A 50 2.46 -3.08 -2.26
N CYS A 51 1.59 -4.07 -2.50
CA CYS A 51 0.81 -4.71 -1.45
C CYS A 51 1.59 -5.83 -0.76
N ILE A 52 1.74 -5.73 0.57
CA ILE A 52 2.33 -6.76 1.43
C ILE A 52 1.25 -7.27 2.39
N PRO A 53 0.80 -8.53 2.29
CA PRO A 53 -0.17 -9.08 3.22
C PRO A 53 0.45 -9.27 4.61
N ARG A 54 -0.25 -8.80 5.64
CA ARG A 54 0.15 -8.89 7.06
C ARG A 54 -0.81 -9.73 7.90
N GLY A 55 -1.57 -10.61 7.25
CA GLY A 55 -2.52 -11.50 7.91
C GLY A 55 -1.88 -12.48 8.91
N ASP A 56 -0.58 -12.74 8.80
CA ASP A 56 0.19 -13.57 9.71
C ASP A 56 1.29 -12.72 10.37
N GLY A 57 1.19 -12.51 11.69
CA GLY A 57 2.15 -11.74 12.47
C GLY A 57 3.60 -12.25 12.41
N SER A 58 3.83 -13.49 11.99
CA SER A 58 5.16 -14.08 11.82
C SER A 58 5.70 -13.98 10.39
N ARG A 59 4.88 -13.59 9.41
CA ARG A 59 5.30 -13.48 8.00
C ARG A 59 6.48 -12.52 7.87
N LEU A 60 7.59 -13.07 7.38
CA LEU A 60 8.79 -12.33 7.05
C LEU A 60 8.69 -11.70 5.65
N PHE A 61 9.63 -10.81 5.36
CA PHE A 61 9.83 -10.27 4.02
C PHE A 61 10.19 -11.41 3.06
N GLN A 62 9.39 -11.59 2.01
CA GLN A 62 9.50 -12.67 1.05
C GLN A 62 10.49 -12.36 -0.07
N GLN A 63 10.97 -13.42 -0.73
CA GLN A 63 11.90 -13.27 -1.86
C GLN A 63 11.31 -12.49 -3.03
N SER A 64 10.00 -12.59 -3.28
CA SER A 64 9.32 -11.80 -4.33
C SER A 64 9.36 -10.30 -4.04
N GLU A 65 9.26 -9.92 -2.77
CA GLU A 65 9.35 -8.54 -2.30
C GLU A 65 10.79 -8.05 -2.45
N GLU A 66 11.76 -8.82 -1.97
CA GLU A 66 13.18 -8.52 -2.14
C GLU A 66 13.57 -8.41 -3.63
N LYS A 67 13.08 -9.32 -4.49
CA LYS A 67 13.28 -9.27 -5.94
C LYS A 67 12.72 -7.99 -6.54
N PHE A 68 11.50 -7.57 -6.15
CA PHE A 68 10.93 -6.31 -6.61
C PHE A 68 11.80 -5.11 -6.20
N PHE A 69 12.10 -4.97 -4.91
CA PHE A 69 12.84 -3.79 -4.43
C PHE A 69 14.27 -3.71 -4.97
N LEU A 70 14.95 -4.86 -5.15
CA LEU A 70 16.32 -4.90 -5.67
C LEU A 70 16.39 -4.78 -7.20
N GLN A 71 15.41 -5.29 -7.94
CA GLN A 71 15.53 -5.43 -9.40
C GLN A 71 14.60 -4.52 -10.22
N CYS A 72 13.52 -4.01 -9.63
CA CYS A 72 12.58 -3.14 -10.32
C CYS A 72 13.00 -1.67 -10.16
N ASP A 73 13.48 -1.09 -11.25
CA ASP A 73 13.82 0.33 -11.30
C ASP A 73 12.55 1.16 -11.55
N THR A 74 12.11 1.89 -10.53
CA THR A 74 10.91 2.72 -10.61
C THR A 74 11.25 4.17 -10.97
N GLY A 75 12.52 4.46 -11.30
CA GLY A 75 12.99 5.81 -11.59
C GLY A 75 12.63 6.79 -10.47
N CYS A 76 11.99 7.91 -10.83
CA CYS A 76 11.50 8.87 -9.86
C CYS A 76 10.10 8.53 -9.31
N MET A 77 9.43 7.48 -9.79
CA MET A 77 8.07 7.16 -9.36
C MET A 77 8.07 6.57 -7.94
N PRO A 78 7.25 7.12 -7.03
CA PRO A 78 7.20 6.69 -5.64
C PRO A 78 6.55 5.31 -5.52
N VAL A 79 7.14 4.46 -4.67
CA VAL A 79 6.51 3.23 -4.19
C VAL A 79 5.95 3.48 -2.80
N VAL A 80 4.63 3.35 -2.68
CA VAL A 80 3.90 3.30 -1.41
C VAL A 80 3.66 1.85 -1.07
N VAL A 81 4.18 1.39 0.06
CA VAL A 81 3.93 0.01 0.53
C VAL A 81 2.60 -0.04 1.26
N VAL A 82 1.72 -0.93 0.83
CA VAL A 82 0.39 -1.12 1.41
C VAL A 82 0.39 -2.41 2.20
N PHE A 83 0.45 -2.30 3.53
CA PHE A 83 0.26 -3.47 4.38
C PHE A 83 -1.23 -3.81 4.44
N THR A 84 -1.60 -4.94 3.85
CA THR A 84 -2.99 -5.41 3.77
C THR A 84 -3.28 -6.47 4.83
N LYS A 85 -4.57 -6.77 5.07
CA LYS A 85 -5.01 -7.79 6.03
C LYS A 85 -4.53 -7.54 7.47
N PHE A 86 -4.29 -6.28 7.81
CA PHE A 86 -3.69 -5.91 9.10
C PHE A 86 -4.67 -6.17 10.28
N GLU A 87 -5.98 -6.23 10.01
CA GLU A 87 -7.01 -6.57 11.00
C GLU A 87 -6.84 -7.97 11.62
N THR A 88 -6.23 -8.90 10.88
CA THR A 88 -5.99 -10.26 11.39
C THR A 88 -4.93 -10.23 12.49
N LEU A 89 -3.85 -9.48 12.29
CA LEU A 89 -2.81 -9.25 13.30
C LEU A 89 -3.41 -8.59 14.55
N SER A 90 -4.25 -7.57 14.35
CA SER A 90 -4.93 -6.86 15.42
C SER A 90 -5.84 -7.79 16.24
N SER A 91 -6.63 -8.64 15.57
CA SER A 91 -7.54 -9.60 16.22
C SER A 91 -6.81 -10.68 17.03
N VAL A 92 -5.74 -11.27 16.48
CA VAL A 92 -4.94 -12.28 17.18
C VAL A 92 -4.30 -11.67 18.43
N THR A 93 -3.72 -10.48 18.30
CA THR A 93 -3.05 -9.78 19.40
C THR A 93 -4.04 -9.41 20.51
N TYR A 94 -5.23 -8.90 20.14
CA TYR A 94 -6.32 -8.63 21.07
C TYR A 94 -6.69 -9.88 21.88
N GLY A 95 -6.89 -11.02 21.21
CA GLY A 95 -7.26 -12.27 21.87
C GLY A 95 -6.21 -12.77 22.88
N GLN A 96 -4.92 -12.57 22.59
CA GLN A 96 -3.82 -12.94 23.49
C GLN A 96 -3.76 -12.03 24.72
N ILE A 97 -3.80 -10.71 24.51
CA ILE A 97 -3.66 -9.73 25.59
C ILE A 97 -4.88 -9.74 26.51
N LYS A 98 -6.10 -9.85 25.97
CA LYS A 98 -7.32 -9.92 26.78
C LYS A 98 -7.30 -11.08 27.79
N LYS A 99 -6.71 -12.22 27.41
CA LYS A 99 -6.54 -13.37 28.32
C LYS A 99 -5.57 -13.07 29.45
N GLN A 100 -4.55 -12.25 29.20
CA GLN A 100 -3.51 -11.89 30.18
C GLN A 100 -3.92 -10.74 31.10
N LEU A 101 -4.89 -9.91 30.69
CA LEU A 101 -5.26 -8.67 31.37
C LEU A 101 -6.64 -8.71 32.03
N GLN A 102 -7.04 -9.84 32.61
CA GLN A 102 -8.29 -9.91 33.37
C GLN A 102 -8.27 -8.87 34.52
N GLY A 103 -9.27 -8.00 34.57
CA GLY A 103 -9.39 -6.94 35.59
C GLY A 103 -8.73 -5.60 35.25
N VAL A 104 -8.11 -5.46 34.07
CA VAL A 104 -7.54 -4.18 33.60
C VAL A 104 -8.60 -3.33 32.91
N SER A 105 -8.49 -2.00 33.00
CA SER A 105 -9.40 -1.08 32.31
C SER A 105 -9.37 -1.25 30.79
N THR A 106 -10.46 -0.89 30.12
CA THR A 106 -10.56 -1.00 28.65
C THR A 106 -9.52 -0.12 27.94
N GLU A 107 -9.24 1.06 28.47
CA GLU A 107 -8.27 2.00 27.91
C GLU A 107 -6.83 1.48 27.98
N GLU A 108 -6.42 0.98 29.15
CA GLU A 108 -5.09 0.40 29.32
C GLU A 108 -4.91 -0.88 28.48
N CYS A 109 -5.97 -1.69 28.37
CA CYS A 109 -5.99 -2.84 27.46
C CYS A 109 -5.76 -2.40 26.01
N SER A 110 -6.49 -1.39 25.53
CA SER A 110 -6.33 -0.83 24.18
C SER A 110 -4.91 -0.34 23.94
N LYS A 111 -4.33 0.41 24.90
CA LYS A 111 -2.97 0.93 24.78
C LYS A 111 -1.93 -0.19 24.64
N ARG A 112 -2.04 -1.23 25.47
CA ARG A 112 -1.13 -2.39 25.42
C ARG A 112 -1.27 -3.17 24.11
N ILE A 113 -2.49 -3.32 23.60
CA ILE A 113 -2.75 -3.96 22.30
C ILE A 113 -2.06 -3.19 21.18
N THR A 114 -2.26 -1.87 21.13
CA THR A 114 -1.61 -1.02 20.12
C THR A 114 -0.09 -1.14 20.21
N GLN A 115 0.49 -1.02 21.41
CA GLN A 115 1.93 -1.17 21.60
C GLN A 115 2.44 -2.52 21.10
N ARG A 116 1.73 -3.61 21.43
CA ARG A 116 2.15 -4.95 21.02
C ARG A 116 2.08 -5.16 19.51
N ILE A 117 1.06 -4.62 18.86
CA ILE A 117 0.93 -4.66 17.39
C ILE A 117 2.10 -3.91 16.74
N GLU A 118 2.46 -2.73 17.24
CA GLU A 118 3.60 -1.95 16.75
C GLU A 118 4.93 -2.70 16.94
N GLU A 119 5.12 -3.36 18.09
CA GLU A 119 6.29 -4.21 18.33
C GLU A 119 6.37 -5.36 17.34
N LEU A 120 5.28 -6.12 17.16
CA LEU A 120 5.22 -7.24 16.22
C LEU A 120 5.49 -6.80 14.79
N PHE A 121 4.98 -5.62 14.41
CA PHE A 121 5.23 -5.04 13.10
C PHE A 121 6.70 -4.63 12.94
N THR A 122 7.25 -3.88 13.91
CA THR A 122 8.63 -3.37 13.86
C THR A 122 9.66 -4.50 13.89
N ASN A 123 9.44 -5.52 14.71
CA ASN A 123 10.35 -6.66 14.90
C ASN A 123 10.50 -7.54 13.66
N THR A 124 9.61 -7.43 12.68
CA THR A 124 9.77 -8.14 11.40
C THR A 124 10.97 -7.65 10.59
N GLY A 125 11.47 -6.45 10.87
CA GLY A 125 12.53 -5.81 10.10
C GLY A 125 12.09 -5.40 8.68
N VAL A 126 10.80 -5.47 8.34
CA VAL A 126 10.29 -5.13 6.99
C VAL A 126 10.67 -3.71 6.59
N LEU A 127 10.52 -2.74 7.49
CA LEU A 127 10.87 -1.35 7.22
C LEU A 127 12.38 -1.17 6.96
N ASN A 128 13.21 -1.96 7.63
CA ASN A 128 14.67 -1.94 7.41
C ASN A 128 15.00 -2.50 6.01
N LYS A 129 14.30 -3.55 5.57
CA LYS A 129 14.44 -4.10 4.22
C LYS A 129 14.02 -3.10 3.13
N LEU A 130 12.94 -2.35 3.36
CA LEU A 130 12.44 -1.34 2.42
C LEU A 130 13.36 -0.12 2.28
N ARG A 131 14.09 0.25 3.34
CA ARG A 131 14.98 1.42 3.40
C ARG A 131 16.42 1.14 2.97
N LYS A 132 16.71 -0.07 2.51
CA LYS A 132 18.03 -0.48 2.06
C LYS A 132 18.53 0.40 0.91
N PRO A 133 19.77 0.92 0.96
CA PRO A 133 20.32 1.77 -0.10
C PRO A 133 20.52 1.02 -1.43
N GLU A 134 20.66 -0.31 -1.40
CA GLU A 134 20.75 -1.14 -2.59
C GLU A 134 19.42 -1.31 -3.35
N ASN A 135 18.29 -0.86 -2.77
CA ASN A 135 16.99 -0.94 -3.43
C ASN A 135 16.93 0.01 -4.63
N ARG A 136 16.53 -0.54 -5.78
CA ARG A 136 16.26 0.21 -7.01
C ARG A 136 14.85 0.78 -7.04
N ALA A 137 13.89 0.09 -6.41
CA ALA A 137 12.54 0.60 -6.28
C ALA A 137 12.50 1.71 -5.22
N ARG A 138 11.91 2.85 -5.58
CA ARG A 138 11.94 4.07 -4.76
C ARG A 138 10.86 4.05 -3.67
N TYR A 139 11.10 3.28 -2.63
CA TYR A 139 10.27 3.30 -1.41
C TYR A 139 10.20 4.73 -0.82
N LYS A 140 8.99 5.24 -0.63
CA LYS A 140 8.75 6.59 -0.09
C LYS A 140 7.97 6.58 1.22
N SER A 141 6.94 5.76 1.32
CA SER A 141 6.12 5.66 2.51
C SER A 141 5.37 4.33 2.56
N TYR A 142 4.65 4.10 3.65
CA TYR A 142 3.75 2.97 3.80
C TYR A 142 2.43 3.38 4.45
N VAL A 143 1.40 2.58 4.18
CA VAL A 143 0.12 2.64 4.88
C VAL A 143 -0.27 1.25 5.38
N ARG A 144 -1.12 1.22 6.41
CA ARG A 144 -1.73 0.00 6.93
C ARG A 144 -3.20 0.07 6.65
N LEU A 145 -3.72 -0.89 5.89
CA LEU A 145 -5.13 -0.98 5.59
C LEU A 145 -5.71 -2.20 6.30
N GLU A 146 -6.82 -1.95 6.98
CA GLU A 146 -7.59 -2.94 7.71
C GLU A 146 -8.99 -3.05 7.10
N ASN A 147 -9.55 -4.25 7.12
CA ASN A 147 -10.97 -4.47 6.79
C ASN A 147 -11.38 -4.01 5.39
N MET A 148 -10.46 -3.95 4.41
CA MET A 148 -10.77 -3.53 3.02
C MET A 148 -11.77 -4.43 2.29
N ASN A 149 -12.12 -5.57 2.88
CA ASN A 149 -13.18 -6.47 2.41
C ASN A 149 -14.59 -6.08 2.93
N LYS A 150 -14.71 -5.13 3.86
CA LYS A 150 -15.98 -4.69 4.43
C LYS A 150 -16.55 -3.50 3.64
N PRO A 151 -17.88 -3.44 3.44
CA PRO A 151 -18.51 -2.27 2.86
C PRO A 151 -18.24 -1.03 3.74
N HIS A 152 -18.19 0.15 3.12
CA HIS A 152 -17.93 1.45 3.78
C HIS A 152 -16.53 1.65 4.36
N THR A 153 -15.58 0.77 4.06
CA THR A 153 -14.17 1.03 4.37
C THR A 153 -13.58 1.92 3.27
N ASP A 154 -13.01 3.07 3.65
CA ASP A 154 -12.41 3.99 2.69
C ASP A 154 -10.90 3.77 2.53
N CYS A 155 -10.35 4.33 1.45
CA CYS A 155 -8.91 4.33 1.16
C CYS A 155 -8.31 5.73 1.30
N SER A 156 -8.93 6.61 2.10
CA SER A 156 -8.52 8.01 2.27
C SER A 156 -7.06 8.13 2.68
N THR A 157 -6.63 7.32 3.65
CA THR A 157 -5.23 7.30 4.13
C THR A 157 -4.25 6.87 3.03
N LEU A 158 -4.63 5.95 2.15
CA LEU A 158 -3.80 5.55 1.02
C LEU A 158 -3.70 6.68 -0.01
N LEU A 159 -4.80 7.36 -0.30
CA LEU A 159 -4.84 8.48 -1.25
C LEU A 159 -4.07 9.70 -0.72
N GLU A 160 -4.23 10.03 0.55
CA GLU A 160 -3.48 11.08 1.25
C GLU A 160 -1.98 10.76 1.22
N CYS A 161 -1.61 9.54 1.63
CA CYS A 161 -0.21 9.11 1.59
C CYS A 161 0.36 9.19 0.17
N THR A 162 -0.37 8.71 -0.83
CA THR A 162 0.05 8.78 -2.23
C THR A 162 0.27 10.22 -2.67
N THR A 163 -0.67 11.12 -2.36
CA THR A 163 -0.58 12.56 -2.66
C THR A 163 0.69 13.16 -2.06
N LEU A 164 0.99 12.87 -0.79
CA LEU A 164 2.16 13.39 -0.10
C LEU A 164 3.49 12.81 -0.63
N THR A 165 3.47 11.62 -1.23
CA THR A 165 4.68 10.94 -1.75
C THR A 165 5.05 11.29 -3.18
N LEU A 166 4.11 11.82 -3.96
CA LEU A 166 4.39 12.33 -5.30
C LEU A 166 5.35 13.52 -5.16
N ASP A 167 6.45 13.59 -5.91
CA ASP A 167 7.36 14.75 -5.84
C ASP A 167 6.96 15.87 -6.80
N ASN A 168 6.14 15.56 -7.82
CA ASN A 168 5.73 16.51 -8.85
C ASN A 168 4.39 17.17 -8.46
N GLU A 169 4.40 18.51 -8.36
CA GLU A 169 3.24 19.29 -7.92
C GLU A 169 2.06 19.18 -8.89
N GLU A 170 2.32 19.10 -10.21
CA GLU A 170 1.26 18.94 -11.20
C GLU A 170 0.54 17.60 -11.03
N LEU A 171 1.28 16.51 -10.80
CA LEU A 171 0.73 15.18 -10.54
C LEU A 171 -0.06 15.14 -9.21
N ARG A 172 0.42 15.83 -8.17
CA ARG A 172 -0.34 16.00 -6.93
C ARG A 172 -1.67 16.70 -7.18
N LEU A 173 -1.64 17.81 -7.93
CA LEU A 173 -2.83 18.56 -8.26
C LEU A 173 -3.81 17.73 -9.10
N CYS A 174 -3.32 16.98 -10.09
CA CYS A 174 -4.13 16.06 -10.87
C CYS A 174 -4.83 15.01 -10.00
N LEU A 175 -4.12 14.42 -9.03
CA LEU A 175 -4.71 13.46 -8.09
C LEU A 175 -5.80 14.11 -7.23
N LEU A 176 -5.54 15.29 -6.66
CA LEU A 176 -6.50 16.03 -5.85
C LEU A 176 -7.78 16.41 -6.63
N LEU A 177 -7.63 16.95 -7.84
CA LEU A 177 -8.76 17.32 -8.71
C LEU A 177 -9.63 16.12 -9.08
N THR A 178 -9.01 14.95 -9.25
CA THR A 178 -9.74 13.70 -9.50
C THR A 178 -10.60 13.30 -8.29
N GLN A 179 -10.09 13.47 -7.06
CA GLN A 179 -10.85 13.20 -5.83
C GLN A 179 -12.02 14.17 -5.65
N GLN A 180 -11.83 15.46 -5.95
CA GLN A 180 -12.90 16.45 -5.88
C GLN A 180 -14.02 16.17 -6.90
N SER A 181 -13.63 15.84 -8.14
CA SER A 181 -14.59 15.50 -9.20
C SER A 181 -15.42 14.26 -8.83
N ASN A 182 -14.79 13.28 -8.16
CA ASN A 182 -15.49 12.13 -7.58
C ASN A 182 -16.52 12.53 -6.54
N LEU A 183 -16.15 13.43 -5.61
CA LEU A 183 -17.08 13.91 -4.57
C LEU A 183 -18.29 14.60 -5.20
N GLU A 184 -18.08 15.50 -6.17
CA GLU A 184 -19.15 16.20 -6.87
C GLU A 184 -20.07 15.26 -7.64
N LEU A 185 -19.52 14.25 -8.31
CA LEU A 185 -20.29 13.19 -8.97
C LEU A 185 -21.11 12.37 -7.97
N CYS A 186 -20.51 11.97 -6.84
CA CYS A 186 -21.19 11.26 -5.78
C CYS A 186 -22.37 12.07 -5.22
N ILE A 187 -22.21 13.38 -5.04
CA ILE A 187 -23.30 14.27 -4.60
C ILE A 187 -24.43 14.34 -5.64
N LYS A 188 -24.10 14.49 -6.93
CA LYS A 188 -25.09 14.55 -8.01
C LYS A 188 -25.89 13.26 -8.18
N CYS A 189 -25.28 12.11 -7.91
CA CYS A 189 -25.93 10.80 -8.03
C CYS A 189 -26.69 10.37 -6.76
N ALA A 190 -26.58 11.13 -5.65
CA ALA A 190 -27.27 10.84 -4.39
C ALA A 190 -28.69 11.43 -4.31
N VAL A 191 -29.21 11.97 -5.41
CA VAL A 191 -30.54 12.60 -5.55
C VAL A 191 -31.47 11.70 -6.36
#